data_AF-A0AAN7JM78-F1
#
_entry.id   AF-A0AAN7JM78-F1
#
_cell.length_a   1.000
_cell.length_b   1.000
_cell.length_c   1.000
_cell.angle_alpha   90.00
_cell.angle_beta   90.00
_cell.angle_gamma   90.00
#
_symmetry.space_group_name_H-M   'P 1'
#
loop_
_entity.id
_entity.type
_entity.pdbx_description
1 polymer ?
#
loop_
_entity_poly.entity_id
_entity_poly.type
_entity_poly.pdbx_seq_one_letter_code
_entity_poly.pdbx_strand_id
1 'polypeptide(L)' 'MLVLEDRWQDVERVRSQMKGVKVQKHPGLSYTEVNGQIQSFAAGEKGHPNVEEIYTKLEEILTGAREHGFRRVP' A
#
# COMPACT_ATOMS: atom_id res chain seq x y z
N MET A 1 13.90 -10.76 28.10
CA MET A 1 12.55 -10.30 28.48
C MET A 1 12.22 -9.11 27.59
N LEU A 2 11.37 -9.40 26.60
CA LEU A 2 10.56 -8.53 25.72
C LEU A 2 11.24 -7.42 24.92
N VAL A 3 11.46 -7.74 23.65
CA VAL A 3 11.90 -6.88 22.56
C VAL A 3 10.70 -6.07 22.04
N LEU A 4 10.97 -4.81 21.75
CA LEU A 4 10.26 -3.79 20.95
C LEU A 4 9.24 -4.27 19.88
N GLU A 5 8.11 -4.85 20.28
CA GLU A 5 7.11 -5.39 19.33
C GLU A 5 5.69 -4.86 19.61
N ASP A 6 5.45 -3.54 19.59
CA ASP A 6 4.04 -3.07 19.47
C ASP A 6 3.80 -1.60 19.07
N ARG A 7 4.79 -0.90 18.47
CA ARG A 7 4.58 0.51 18.06
C ARG A 7 3.64 0.69 16.87
N TRP A 8 3.16 -0.40 16.26
CA TRP A 8 2.20 -0.36 15.17
C TRP A 8 0.85 0.23 15.60
N GLN A 9 0.43 -0.05 16.83
CA GLN A 9 -0.78 0.54 17.42
C GLN A 9 -0.66 2.07 17.53
N ASP A 10 0.52 2.58 17.93
CA ASP A 10 0.78 4.02 17.97
C ASP A 10 0.74 4.64 16.57
N VAL A 11 1.33 3.96 15.58
CA VAL A 11 1.32 4.41 14.17
C VAL A 11 -0.11 4.47 13.64
N GLU A 12 -0.92 3.45 13.90
CA GLU A 12 -2.33 3.41 13.51
C GLU A 12 -3.12 4.55 14.19
N ARG A 13 -2.91 4.77 15.49
CA ARG A 13 -3.54 5.87 16.24
C ARG A 13 -3.24 7.22 15.60
N VAL A 14 -1.96 7.50 15.30
CA VAL A 14 -1.55 8.77 14.65
C VAL A 14 -2.18 8.89 13.24
N ARG A 15 -2.13 7.82 12.43
CA ARG A 15 -2.73 7.83 11.08
C ARG A 15 -4.24 8.11 11.13
N SER A 16 -4.96 7.53 12.10
CA SER A 16 -6.40 7.73 12.28
C SER A 16 -6.73 9.17 12.72
N GLN A 17 -5.94 9.76 13.63
CA GLN A 17 -6.09 11.17 14.00
C GLN A 17 -5.87 12.10 12.80
N MET A 18 -4.84 11.84 11.99
CA MET A 18 -4.58 12.63 10.77
C MET A 18 -5.73 12.55 9.75
N LYS A 19 -6.38 11.39 9.62
CA LYS A 19 -7.58 11.23 8.79
C LYS A 19 -8.75 12.06 9.33
N GLY A 20 -8.98 12.03 10.65
CA GLY A 20 -10.07 12.76 11.30
C GLY A 20 -9.98 14.27 11.09
N VAL A 21 -8.77 14.83 11.13
CA VAL A 21 -8.53 16.27 10.89
C VAL A 21 -8.26 16.60 9.41
N LYS A 22 -8.46 15.65 8.50
CA LYS A 22 -8.29 15.79 7.04
C LYS A 22 -6.95 16.42 6.64
N VAL A 23 -5.85 15.92 7.22
CA VAL A 23 -4.51 16.37 6.82
C VAL A 23 -4.34 16.16 5.31
N GLN A 24 -4.11 17.25 4.58
CA GLN A 24 -3.80 17.20 3.16
C GLN A 24 -2.40 16.61 2.99
N LYS A 25 -2.33 15.46 2.33
CA LYS A 25 -1.07 14.80 1.97
C LYS A 25 -1.05 14.67 0.47
N HIS A 26 0.06 15.05 -0.15
CA HIS A 26 0.29 14.65 -1.52
C HIS A 26 0.39 13.12 -1.58
N PRO A 27 -0.30 12.46 -2.51
CA PRO A 27 -0.18 11.02 -2.67
C PRO A 27 1.27 10.68 -3.03
N GLY A 28 1.75 9.53 -2.54
CA GLY A 28 2.99 8.97 -3.05
C GLY A 28 2.84 8.67 -4.54
N LEU A 29 3.87 8.94 -5.33
CA LEU A 29 3.93 8.63 -6.75
C LEU A 29 5.03 7.61 -6.96
N SER A 30 4.73 6.56 -7.72
CA SER A 30 5.71 5.59 -8.21
C SER A 30 5.55 5.44 -9.71
N TYR A 31 6.56 4.85 -10.35
CA TYR A 31 6.49 4.52 -11.76
C TYR A 31 7.29 3.25 -12.03
N THR A 32 7.01 2.62 -13.17
CA THR A 32 7.80 1.52 -13.72
C THR A 32 7.89 1.68 -15.24
N GLU A 33 8.91 1.10 -15.85
CA GLU A 33 9.08 1.09 -17.30
C GLU A 33 8.70 -0.28 -17.87
N VAL A 34 7.83 -0.27 -18.87
CA VAL A 34 7.41 -1.48 -19.60
C VAL A 34 7.48 -1.16 -21.09
N ASN A 35 8.29 -1.93 -21.83
CA ASN A 35 8.45 -1.78 -23.28
C ASN A 35 8.84 -0.34 -23.71
N GLY A 36 9.70 0.33 -22.93
CA GLY A 36 10.12 1.70 -23.20
C GLY A 36 9.08 2.78 -22.84
N GLN A 37 7.96 2.40 -22.21
CA GLN A 37 6.92 3.33 -21.77
C GLN A 37 6.86 3.40 -20.25
N ILE A 38 6.78 4.63 -19.71
CA ILE A 38 6.64 4.87 -18.28
C ILE A 38 5.17 4.72 -17.89
N GLN A 39 4.90 3.82 -16.96
CA GLN A 39 3.61 3.66 -16.30
C GLN A 39 3.71 4.25 -14.89
N SER A 40 2.91 5.27 -14.59
CA SER A 40 2.93 5.97 -13.30
C SER A 40 1.71 5.59 -12.46
N PHE A 41 1.87 5.56 -11.15
CA PHE A 41 0.84 5.19 -10.19
C PHE A 41 0.84 6.15 -9.00
N ALA A 42 -0.33 6.72 -8.70
CA ALA A 42 -0.53 7.45 -7.45
C ALA A 42 -1.04 6.51 -6.34
N ALA A 43 -0.60 6.76 -5.10
CA ALA A 43 -1.03 6.00 -3.95
C ALA A 43 -2.56 6.07 -3.77
N GLY A 44 -3.23 4.92 -3.87
CA GLY A 44 -4.69 4.82 -3.77
C GLY A 44 -5.45 5.18 -5.05
N GLU A 45 -4.75 5.33 -6.17
CA GLU A 45 -5.35 5.58 -7.48
C GLU A 45 -6.27 4.43 -7.92
N LYS A 46 -7.40 4.79 -8.56
CA LYS A 46 -8.32 3.83 -9.17
C LYS A 46 -8.69 4.19 -10.62
N GLY A 47 -8.03 5.20 -11.20
CA GLY A 47 -8.35 5.75 -12.52
C GLY A 47 -7.61 5.10 -13.69
N HIS A 48 -6.70 4.17 -13.42
CA HIS A 48 -5.90 3.53 -14.47
C HIS A 48 -6.80 2.69 -15.40
N PRO A 49 -6.63 2.74 -16.74
CA PRO A 49 -7.43 1.95 -17.67
C PRO A 49 -7.46 0.44 -17.36
N ASN A 50 -6.33 -0.08 -16.87
CA ASN A 50 -6.16 -1.49 -16.49
C ASN A 50 -6.24 -1.71 -14.96
N VAL A 51 -6.93 -0.84 -14.21
CA VAL A 51 -6.99 -0.90 -12.74
C VAL A 51 -7.42 -2.27 -12.23
N GLU A 52 -8.43 -2.89 -12.84
CA GLU A 52 -8.95 -4.19 -12.41
C GLU A 52 -7.90 -5.31 -12.53
N GLU A 53 -7.18 -5.36 -13.65
CA GLU A 53 -6.11 -6.34 -13.89
C GLU A 53 -4.96 -6.16 -12.90
N ILE A 54 -4.53 -4.91 -12.67
CA ILE A 54 -3.45 -4.59 -11.73
C ILE A 54 -3.80 -5.06 -10.32
N TYR A 55 -5.01 -4.73 -9.84
CA TYR A 55 -5.43 -5.11 -8.48
C TYR A 55 -5.67 -6.62 -8.35
N THR A 56 -6.14 -7.27 -9.41
CA THR A 56 -6.27 -8.74 -9.44
C THR A 56 -4.89 -9.38 -9.32
N LYS A 57 -3.92 -8.92 -10.11
CA LYS A 57 -2.54 -9.43 -10.04
C LYS A 57 -1.89 -9.17 -8.68
N LEU A 58 -2.15 -8.01 -8.10
CA LEU A 58 -1.69 -7.68 -6.75
C LEU A 58 -2.24 -8.66 -5.71
N GLU A 59 -3.53 -9.01 -5.77
CA GLU A 59 -4.11 -9.97 -4.82
C GLU A 59 -3.55 -11.38 -4.99
N GLU A 60 -3.26 -11.82 -6.22
CA GLU A 60 -2.54 -13.08 -6.46
C GLU A 60 -1.17 -13.09 -5.78
N ILE A 61 -0.38 -12.03 -5.96
CA ILE A 61 0.95 -11.88 -5.35
C ILE A 61 0.84 -11.87 -3.82
N LEU A 62 -0.11 -11.12 -3.28
CA LEU A 62 -0.34 -11.05 -1.83
C LEU A 62 -0.78 -12.40 -1.27
N THR A 63 -1.61 -13.15 -1.98
CA THR A 63 -2.03 -14.50 -1.59
C THR A 63 -0.82 -15.44 -1.52
N GLY A 64 0.00 -15.48 -2.57
CA GLY A 64 1.23 -16.29 -2.56
C GLY A 64 2.20 -15.85 -1.46
N ALA A 65 2.35 -14.55 -1.23
CA ALA A 65 3.20 -14.04 -0.14
C ALA A 65 2.70 -14.51 1.23
N ARG A 66 1.38 -14.54 1.48
CA ARG A 66 0.79 -15.04 2.73
C ARG A 66 1.09 -16.52 2.94
N GLU A 67 1.04 -17.34 1.90
CA GLU A 67 1.40 -18.76 1.94
C GLU A 67 2.87 -18.97 2.36
N HIS A 68 3.76 -18.03 2.02
CA HIS A 68 5.17 -18.04 2.40
C HIS A 68 5.45 -17.35 3.75
N GLY A 69 4.41 -17.00 4.52
CA GLY A 69 4.54 -16.42 5.86
C GLY A 69 4.61 -14.89 5.91
N PHE A 70 4.52 -14.20 4.77
CA PHE A 70 4.43 -12.74 4.76
C PHE A 70 3.02 -12.30 5.14
N ARG A 71 2.85 -11.82 6.37
CA ARG A 71 1.58 -11.25 6.82
C ARG A 71 1.57 -9.75 6.60
N ARG A 72 0.46 -9.25 6.08
CA ARG A 72 0.18 -7.82 6.11
C ARG A 72 0.05 -7.42 7.58
N VAL A 73 0.90 -6.51 8.03
CA VAL A 73 0.77 -5.90 9.34
C VAL A 73 -0.42 -4.93 9.30
N PRO A 74 -1.34 -4.98 10.28
CA PRO A 74 -2.49 -4.09 10.35
C PRO A 74 -2.10 -2.59 10.33
#